data_AF-A0A151L310-F1
#
_entry.id   AF-A0A151L310-F1
#
_cell.length_a   1.000
_cell.length_b   1.000
_cell.length_c   1.000
_cell.angle_alpha   90.00
_cell.angle_beta   90.00
_cell.angle_gamma   90.00
#
_symmetry.space_group_name_H-M   'P 1'
#
loop_
_entity.id
_entity.type
_entity.pdbx_description
1 polymer ?
#
loop_
_entity_poly.entity_id
_entity_poly.type
_entity_poly.pdbx_seq_one_letter_code
_entity_poly.pdbx_strand_id
1 'polypeptide(L)' 'MGKEKTHINLVVIGHVDSGKSTTTGHIIYKLGGIDRRTIEKFEKESAEMGKGSFKYAWVLD' A
#
# COMPACT_ATOMS: atom_id res chain seq x y z
N MET A 1 -5.65 -26.31 11.89
CA MET A 1 -4.72 -25.88 10.82
C MET A 1 -5.50 -25.02 9.84
N GLY A 2 -5.04 -23.79 9.56
CA GLY A 2 -5.60 -23.02 8.44
C GLY A 2 -5.30 -23.76 7.14
N LYS A 3 -6.28 -23.88 6.24
CA LYS A 3 -6.05 -24.39 4.89
C LYS A 3 -4.96 -23.53 4.23
N GLU A 4 -4.02 -24.17 3.54
CA GLU A 4 -3.10 -23.46 2.65
C GLU A 4 -3.90 -22.61 1.67
N LYS A 5 -3.53 -21.32 1.56
CA LYS A 5 -4.13 -20.43 0.57
C LYS A 5 -3.49 -20.70 -0.78
N THR A 6 -4.30 -20.76 -1.83
CA THR A 6 -3.82 -20.86 -3.20
C THR A 6 -2.96 -19.63 -3.53
N HIS A 7 -1.76 -19.87 -4.06
CA HIS A 7 -0.88 -18.81 -4.53
C HIS A 7 -1.45 -18.19 -5.82
N ILE A 8 -1.45 -16.87 -5.90
CA ILE A 8 -1.89 -16.11 -7.08
C ILE A 8 -0.92 -14.96 -7.36
N ASN A 9 -0.77 -14.61 -8.63
CA ASN A 9 -0.05 -13.41 -9.07
C ASN A 9 -1.07 -12.39 -9.59
N LEU A 10 -0.94 -11.12 -9.21
CA LEU A 10 -1.86 -10.04 -9.59
C LEU A 10 -1.08 -8.86 -10.17
N VAL A 11 -1.61 -8.27 -11.26
CA VAL A 11 -1.09 -7.04 -11.86
C VAL A 11 -2.18 -5.98 -11.85
N VAL A 12 -1.86 -4.76 -11.43
CA VAL A 12 -2.79 -3.61 -11.40
C VAL A 12 -2.39 -2.61 -12.48
N ILE A 13 -3.27 -2.35 -13.44
CA ILE A 13 -3.05 -1.46 -14.59
C ILE A 13 -4.07 -0.31 -14.62
N GLY A 14 -3.78 0.73 -15.39
CA GLY A 14 -4.64 1.92 -15.50
C GLY A 14 -3.84 3.21 -15.77
N HIS A 15 -4.56 4.31 -16.04
CA HIS A 15 -3.98 5.62 -16.34
C HIS A 15 -3.09 6.14 -15.20
N VAL A 16 -2.14 7.04 -15.51
CA VAL A 16 -1.08 7.48 -14.57
C VAL A 16 -1.67 8.01 -13.26
N ASP A 17 -2.75 8.79 -13.33
CA ASP A 17 -3.39 9.42 -12.17
C ASP A 17 -4.60 8.64 -11.61
N SER A 18 -4.79 7.38 -12.00
CA SER A 18 -5.90 6.55 -11.50
C SER A 18 -5.73 6.09 -10.04
N GLY A 19 -4.65 6.47 -9.36
CA GLY A 19 -4.41 6.08 -7.96
C GLY A 19 -4.09 4.59 -7.76
N LYS A 20 -3.53 3.91 -8.78
CA LYS A 20 -3.20 2.47 -8.72
C LYS A 20 -2.36 2.09 -7.50
N SER A 21 -1.29 2.83 -7.25
CA SER A 21 -0.39 2.58 -6.13
C SER A 21 -1.08 2.82 -4.79
N THR A 22 -1.89 3.87 -4.69
CA THR A 22 -2.70 4.17 -3.50
C THR A 22 -3.66 3.04 -3.17
N THR A 23 -4.42 2.55 -4.15
CA THR A 23 -5.38 1.44 -3.95
C THR A 23 -4.67 0.16 -3.57
N THR A 24 -3.57 -0.17 -4.26
CA THR A 24 -2.82 -1.40 -4.03
C THR A 24 -2.17 -1.39 -2.65
N GLY A 25 -1.52 -0.29 -2.25
CA GLY A 25 -0.93 -0.17 -0.91
C GLY A 25 -1.98 -0.20 0.21
N HIS A 26 -3.17 0.38 -0.03
CA HIS A 26 -4.28 0.32 0.91
C HIS A 26 -4.81 -1.12 1.08
N ILE A 27 -4.89 -1.91 0.01
CA ILE A 27 -5.27 -3.34 0.07
C ILE A 27 -4.26 -4.11 0.94
N ILE A 28 -2.96 -3.95 0.69
CA ILE A 28 -1.92 -4.65 1.45
C ILE A 28 -1.99 -4.27 2.94
N TYR A 29 -2.18 -2.98 3.25
CA TYR A 29 -2.35 -2.51 4.62
C TYR A 29 -3.56 -3.16 5.30
N LYS A 30 -4.74 -3.14 4.65
CA LYS A 30 -5.98 -3.72 5.20
C LYS A 30 -5.89 -5.23 5.41
N LEU A 31 -5.14 -5.93 4.55
CA LEU A 31 -4.92 -7.37 4.64
C LEU A 31 -3.82 -7.74 5.65
N GLY A 32 -3.21 -6.76 6.33
CA GLY A 32 -2.17 -6.99 7.33
C GLY A 32 -0.82 -7.38 6.74
N GLY A 33 -0.59 -7.12 5.45
CA GLY A 33 0.70 -7.37 4.79
C GLY A 33 1.79 -6.36 5.18
N ILE A 34 1.45 -5.31 5.92
CA ILE A 34 2.37 -4.26 6.39
C ILE A 34 2.14 -4.02 7.88
N ASP A 35 3.24 -3.88 8.61
CA ASP A 35 3.20 -3.54 10.04
C ASP A 35 2.71 -2.11 10.28
N ARG A 36 2.00 -1.90 11.39
CA ARG A 36 1.43 -0.60 11.72
C ARG A 36 2.48 0.50 11.92
N ARG A 37 3.68 0.16 12.42
CA ARG A 37 4.76 1.13 12.60
C ARG A 37 5.31 1.61 11.26
N THR A 38 5.33 0.73 10.25
CA THR A 38 5.78 1.08 8.91
C THR A 38 4.84 2.09 8.26
N ILE A 39 3.52 1.91 8.38
CA ILE A 39 2.57 2.87 7.81
C ILE A 39 2.59 4.22 8.56
N GLU A 40 2.77 4.21 9.88
CA GLU A 40 2.94 5.42 10.69
C GLU A 40 4.20 6.20 10.28
N LYS A 41 5.30 5.49 9.97
CA LYS A 41 6.53 6.10 9.43
C LYS A 41 6.29 6.75 8.06
N PHE A 42 5.67 6.05 7.12
CA PHE A 42 5.37 6.60 5.79
C PHE A 42 4.39 7.77 5.84
N GLU A 43 3.42 7.76 6.75
CA GLU A 43 2.53 8.89 6.98
C GLU A 43 3.31 10.14 7.44
N LYS A 44 4.29 9.97 8.33
CA LYS A 44 5.16 11.06 8.77
C LYS A 44 6.06 11.58 7.64
N GLU A 45 6.78 10.70 6.96
CA GLU A 45 7.72 11.09 5.89
C GLU A 45 6.99 11.74 4.70
N SER A 46 5.85 11.18 4.30
CA SER A 46 5.05 11.77 3.23
C SER A 46 4.48 13.14 3.62
N ALA A 47 4.11 13.35 4.88
CA ALA A 47 3.69 14.66 5.38
C ALA A 47 4.85 15.67 5.40
N GLU A 48 6.05 15.27 5.85
CA GLU A 48 7.26 16.10 5.86
C GLU A 48 7.67 16.54 4.44
N MET A 49 7.42 15.70 3.44
CA MET A 49 7.66 16.02 2.02
C MET A 49 6.50 16.80 1.35
N GLY A 50 5.47 17.20 2.10
CA GLY A 50 4.29 17.90 1.56
C GLY A 50 3.38 17.02 0.70
N LYS A 51 3.54 15.70 0.75
CA LYS A 51 2.80 14.69 -0.02
C LYS A 51 1.98 13.78 0.91
N GLY A 52 1.40 14.31 1.99
CA GLY A 52 0.72 13.49 3.02
C GLY A 52 -0.42 12.59 2.50
N SER A 53 -1.02 12.90 1.35
CA SER A 53 -2.02 12.04 0.70
C SER A 53 -1.42 10.75 0.10
N PHE A 54 -0.09 10.64 0.00
CA PHE A 54 0.60 9.55 -0.69
C PHE A 54 1.07 8.43 0.25
N LYS A 55 0.69 8.47 1.54
CA LYS A 55 1.14 7.47 2.53
C LYS A 55 0.93 6.00 2.10
N TYR A 56 -0.15 5.72 1.36
CA TYR A 56 -0.40 4.36 0.83
C TYR A 56 0.32 4.09 -0.49
N ALA A 57 0.67 5.11 -1.28
CA ALA A 57 1.47 4.92 -2.48
C ALA A 57 2.92 4.56 -2.12
N TRP A 58 3.45 5.14 -1.04
CA TRP A 58 4.80 4.89 -0.51
C TRP A 58 5.03 3.46 -0.02
N VAL A 59 3.96 2.70 0.20
CA VAL A 59 4.05 1.27 0.53
C VAL A 59 4.64 0.45 -0.62
N LEU A 60 4.47 0.92 -1.85
CA LEU A 60 4.87 0.23 -3.08
C LEU A 60 6.06 0.89 -3.77
N ASP A 61 6.50 2.03 -3.25
CA ASP A 61 7.69 2.75 -3.70
C ASP A 61 8.92 2.15 -3.01
#